data_AF-A0A6P8NEM1-F1
#
_entry.id   AF-A0A6P8NEM1-F1
#
_cell.length_a   1.000
_cell.length_b   1.000
_cell.length_c   1.000
_cell.angle_alpha   90.00
_cell.angle_beta   90.00
_cell.angle_gamma   90.00
#
_symmetry.space_group_name_H-M   'P 1'
#
loop_
_entity.id
_entity.type
_entity.pdbx_description
1 polymer ?
#
loop_
_entity_poly.entity_id
_entity_poly.type
_entity_poly.pdbx_seq_one_letter_code
_entity_poly.pdbx_strand_id
1 'polypeptide(L)'
;MKYLGVVIDSQWTFESHFDSLIPKVSAAANALCGLLPNIGGAGVVVRRLYEGVVRARVMYGAPIWADDLMVSRRSILLLRRVHRVTAIRIIRGYRTVSYASATAPAASSPWELRAIALKRRYARWRVWDPGEDLI
;
A
#
# COMPACT_ATOMS: atom_id res chain seq x y z
N MET A 1 -20.51 2.13 -5.22
CA MET A 1 -20.64 3.50 -4.67
C MET A 1 -19.28 4.00 -4.22
N LYS A 2 -18.96 5.30 -4.26
CA LYS A 2 -17.71 5.84 -3.68
C LYS A 2 -17.98 6.52 -2.34
N TYR A 3 -17.26 6.13 -1.31
CA TYR A 3 -17.40 6.69 0.04
C TYR A 3 -16.03 6.97 0.65
N LEU A 4 -15.80 8.22 1.07
CA LEU A 4 -14.53 8.71 1.64
C LEU A 4 -13.28 8.37 0.79
N GLY A 5 -13.42 8.15 -0.52
CA GLY A 5 -12.29 7.77 -1.37
C GLY A 5 -12.07 6.26 -1.54
N VAL A 6 -12.82 5.43 -0.81
CA VAL A 6 -12.95 3.99 -1.04
C VAL A 6 -14.10 3.74 -2.02
N VAL A 7 -13.92 2.78 -2.94
CA VAL A 7 -15.00 2.33 -3.82
C VAL A 7 -15.57 1.06 -3.19
N ILE A 8 -16.85 1.09 -2.87
CA ILE A 8 -17.57 -0.02 -2.25
C ILE A 8 -18.40 -0.68 -3.34
N ASP A 9 -18.02 -1.92 -3.62
CA ASP A 9 -18.66 -2.85 -4.55
C ASP A 9 -19.89 -3.45 -3.84
N SER A 10 -20.96 -3.81 -4.57
CA SER A 10 -22.14 -4.45 -3.95
C SER A 10 -21.80 -5.79 -3.26
N GLN A 11 -20.73 -6.44 -3.71
CA GLN A 11 -20.21 -7.70 -3.19
C GLN A 11 -19.12 -7.51 -2.11
N TRP A 12 -18.78 -6.27 -1.73
CA TRP A 12 -17.71 -5.98 -0.77
C TRP A 12 -16.33 -6.58 -1.12
N THR A 13 -16.08 -6.91 -2.39
CA THR A 13 -14.81 -7.53 -2.82
C THR A 13 -13.68 -6.53 -3.06
N PHE A 14 -14.00 -5.23 -3.16
CA PHE A 14 -13.08 -4.12 -3.39
C PHE A 14 -12.17 -4.27 -4.62
N GLU A 15 -12.49 -5.13 -5.58
CA GLU A 15 -11.70 -5.26 -6.81
C GLU A 15 -11.77 -3.97 -7.63
N SER A 16 -12.96 -3.39 -7.72
CA SER A 16 -13.18 -2.12 -8.42
C SER A 16 -12.41 -0.97 -7.75
N HIS A 17 -12.24 -1.04 -6.43
CA HIS A 17 -11.41 -0.11 -5.69
C HIS A 17 -9.95 -0.18 -6.15
N PHE A 18 -9.36 -1.38 -6.19
CA PHE A 18 -7.97 -1.57 -6.64
C PHE A 18 -7.79 -1.18 -8.11
N ASP A 19 -8.72 -1.54 -9.00
CA ASP A 19 -8.67 -1.13 -10.41
C ASP A 19 -8.62 0.41 -10.55
N SER A 20 -9.32 1.14 -9.70
CA SER A 20 -9.31 2.61 -9.70
C SER A 20 -8.14 3.25 -8.91
N LEU A 21 -7.61 2.55 -7.90
CA LEU A 21 -6.58 3.03 -6.98
C LEU A 21 -5.19 2.90 -7.61
N ILE A 22 -4.90 1.75 -8.21
CA ILE A 22 -3.58 1.38 -8.73
C ILE A 22 -3.07 2.41 -9.77
N PRO A 23 -3.85 2.88 -10.76
CA PRO A 23 -3.41 3.92 -11.69
C PRO A 23 -3.07 5.24 -10.99
N LYS A 24 -3.88 5.65 -10.00
CA LYS A 24 -3.67 6.89 -9.26
C LYS A 24 -2.37 6.82 -8.46
N VAL A 25 -2.17 5.74 -7.71
CA VAL A 25 -0.93 5.51 -6.95
C VAL A 25 0.27 5.52 -7.89
N SER A 26 0.16 4.84 -9.03
CA SER A 26 1.24 4.77 -10.03
C SER A 26 1.56 6.14 -10.60
N ALA A 27 0.55 6.98 -10.89
CA ALA A 27 0.75 8.35 -11.34
C ALA A 27 1.49 9.21 -10.30
N ALA A 28 1.13 9.10 -9.01
CA ALA A 28 1.86 9.79 -7.95
C ALA A 28 3.30 9.28 -7.78
N ALA A 29 3.51 7.97 -7.86
CA ALA A 29 4.85 7.38 -7.84
C ALA A 29 5.69 7.87 -9.04
N ASN A 30 5.09 7.96 -10.23
CA ASN A 30 5.77 8.45 -11.42
C ASN A 30 6.12 9.93 -11.33
N ALA A 31 5.25 10.76 -10.75
CA ALA A 31 5.55 12.17 -10.50
C ALA A 31 6.77 12.37 -9.57
N LEU A 32 6.91 11.50 -8.57
CA LEU A 32 8.04 11.52 -7.63
C LEU A 32 9.27 10.76 -8.14
N CYS A 33 9.15 10.04 -9.27
CA CYS A 33 10.17 9.16 -9.80
C CYS A 33 11.47 9.92 -10.15
N GLY A 34 11.36 11.16 -10.60
CA GLY A 34 12.49 12.04 -10.94
C GLY A 34 13.41 12.35 -9.74
N LEU A 35 12.88 12.27 -8.51
CA LEU A 35 13.68 12.47 -7.29
C LEU A 35 14.61 11.28 -6.97
N LEU A 36 14.41 10.14 -7.63
CA LEU A 36 15.16 8.91 -7.41
C LEU A 36 15.89 8.45 -8.68
N PRO A 37 16.87 9.20 -9.19
CA PRO A 37 17.66 8.74 -10.32
C PRO A 37 18.39 7.45 -9.95
N ASN A 38 18.54 6.56 -10.95
CA ASN A 38 19.21 5.27 -10.76
C ASN A 38 20.72 5.46 -10.48
N ILE A 39 21.29 6.51 -11.07
CA ILE A 39 22.70 6.91 -11.00
C ILE A 39 22.75 8.29 -10.33
N GLY A 40 23.78 8.58 -9.52
CA GLY A 40 23.96 9.93 -8.94
C GLY A 40 23.28 10.18 -7.58
N GLY A 41 22.63 9.18 -6.98
CA GLY A 41 22.51 9.15 -5.52
C GLY A 41 21.35 9.92 -4.85
N ALA A 42 20.09 9.54 -5.03
CA ALA A 42 19.02 9.98 -4.11
C ALA A 42 19.22 9.46 -2.67
N GLY A 43 19.32 10.36 -1.69
CA GLY A 43 19.55 10.03 -0.28
C GLY A 43 18.43 9.18 0.35
N VAL A 44 18.74 8.55 1.49
CA VAL A 44 17.81 7.72 2.28
C VAL A 44 16.51 8.46 2.61
N VAL A 45 16.57 9.77 2.85
CA VAL A 45 15.41 10.63 3.12
C VAL A 45 14.42 10.63 1.95
N VAL A 46 14.90 10.80 0.72
CA VAL A 46 14.06 10.83 -0.48
C VAL A 46 13.40 9.48 -0.73
N ARG A 47 14.12 8.37 -0.49
CA ARG A 47 13.57 7.01 -0.55
C ARG A 47 12.43 6.81 0.46
N ARG A 48 12.64 7.24 1.70
CA ARG A 48 11.62 7.15 2.77
C ARG A 48 10.40 8.02 2.46
N LEU A 49 10.61 9.22 1.91
CA LEU A 49 9.52 10.09 1.47
C LEU A 49 8.70 9.44 0.36
N TYR A 50 9.37 8.95 -0.69
CA TYR A 50 8.73 8.26 -1.81
C TYR A 50 7.92 7.06 -1.35
N GLU A 51 8.53 6.18 -0.55
CA GLU A 51 7.83 5.03 0.01
C GLU A 51 6.67 5.46 0.90
N GLY A 52 6.87 6.47 1.75
CA GLY A 52 5.86 7.01 2.65
C GLY A 52 4.62 7.50 1.92
N VAL A 53 4.80 8.30 0.86
CA VAL A 53 3.69 8.83 0.04
C VAL A 53 2.92 7.71 -0.64
N VAL A 54 3.63 6.80 -1.32
CA VAL A 54 3.00 5.68 -2.03
C VAL A 54 2.25 4.79 -1.04
N ARG A 55 2.89 4.42 0.07
CA ARG A 55 2.32 3.57 1.11
C ARG A 55 1.10 4.22 1.75
N ALA A 56 1.15 5.50 2.10
CA ALA A 56 0.02 6.21 2.70
C ALA A 56 -1.20 6.22 1.78
N ARG A 57 -0.98 6.43 0.48
CA ARG A 57 -2.07 6.41 -0.51
C ARG A 57 -2.69 5.03 -0.68
N VAL A 58 -1.85 3.99 -0.71
CA VAL A 58 -2.31 2.60 -0.87
C VAL A 58 -3.04 2.11 0.38
N MET A 59 -2.52 2.42 1.57
CA MET A 59 -3.06 1.94 2.85
C MET A 59 -4.29 2.72 3.33
N TYR A 60 -4.73 3.72 2.56
CA TYR A 60 -5.94 4.43 2.87
C TYR A 60 -7.15 3.49 2.85
N GLY A 61 -7.92 3.46 3.94
CA GLY A 61 -9.05 2.55 4.09
C GLY A 61 -8.67 1.09 4.31
N ALA A 62 -7.39 0.75 4.53
CA ALA A 62 -6.95 -0.65 4.73
C ALA A 62 -7.74 -1.46 5.76
N PRO A 63 -8.17 -0.92 6.92
CA PRO A 63 -8.99 -1.69 7.86
C PRO A 63 -10.31 -2.20 7.27
N ILE A 64 -10.83 -1.54 6.24
CA ILE A 64 -12.09 -1.85 5.58
C ILE A 64 -11.89 -3.00 4.58
N TRP A 65 -10.86 -2.92 3.72
CA TRP A 65 -10.66 -3.87 2.63
C TRP A 65 -9.62 -4.98 2.90
N ALA A 66 -8.93 -4.98 4.05
CA ALA A 66 -7.79 -5.89 4.30
C ALA A 66 -8.16 -7.38 4.28
N ASP A 67 -9.37 -7.75 4.72
CA ASP A 67 -9.79 -9.15 4.74
C ASP A 67 -10.17 -9.63 3.33
N ASP A 68 -10.94 -8.82 2.60
CA ASP A 68 -11.34 -9.13 1.22
C ASP A 68 -10.14 -9.20 0.28
N LEU A 69 -9.12 -8.37 0.53
CA LEU A 69 -7.83 -8.48 -0.15
C LEU A 69 -7.23 -9.88 0.02
N MET A 70 -7.33 -10.52 1.19
CA MET A 70 -6.77 -11.86 1.43
C MET A 70 -7.54 -12.97 0.72
N VAL A 71 -8.80 -12.72 0.37
CA VAL A 71 -9.64 -13.67 -0.36
C VAL A 71 -9.43 -13.52 -1.89
N SER A 72 -9.24 -12.30 -2.40
CA SER A 72 -9.05 -12.07 -3.84
C SER A 72 -7.57 -12.16 -4.27
N ARG A 73 -7.23 -13.28 -4.94
CA ARG A 73 -5.91 -13.45 -5.59
C ARG A 73 -5.60 -12.33 -6.57
N ARG A 74 -6.61 -11.82 -7.29
CA ARG A 74 -6.44 -10.73 -8.26
C ARG A 74 -5.99 -9.44 -7.55
N SER A 75 -6.68 -9.04 -6.49
CA SER A 75 -6.36 -7.85 -5.71
C SER A 75 -4.96 -7.95 -5.08
N ILE A 76 -4.57 -9.12 -4.55
CA ILE A 76 -3.21 -9.36 -4.05
C ILE A 76 -2.17 -9.14 -5.15
N LEU A 77 -2.40 -9.68 -6.36
CA LEU A 77 -1.46 -9.54 -7.47
C LEU A 77 -1.32 -8.09 -7.95
N LEU A 78 -2.43 -7.35 -7.99
CA LEU A 78 -2.40 -5.91 -8.31
C LEU A 78 -1.61 -5.12 -7.26
N LEU A 79 -1.85 -5.38 -5.98
CA LEU A 79 -1.11 -4.74 -4.89
C LEU A 79 0.39 -5.06 -4.93
N ARG A 80 0.75 -6.34 -5.12
CA ARG A 80 2.14 -6.79 -5.25
C ARG A 80 2.83 -6.18 -6.46
N ARG A 81 2.13 -5.97 -7.58
CA ARG A 81 2.69 -5.30 -8.76
C ARG A 81 3.15 -3.88 -8.43
N VAL A 82 2.31 -3.09 -7.76
CA VAL A 82 2.67 -1.72 -7.35
C VAL A 82 3.76 -1.73 -6.29
N HIS A 83 3.68 -2.63 -5.31
CA HIS A 83 4.71 -2.75 -4.29
C HIS A 83 6.06 -3.11 -4.91
N ARG A 84 6.10 -4.04 -5.88
CA ARG A 84 7.30 -4.40 -6.64
C ARG A 84 7.92 -3.19 -7.34
N VAL A 85 7.13 -2.43 -8.10
CA VAL A 85 7.63 -1.26 -8.83
C VAL A 85 8.21 -0.22 -7.87
N THR A 86 7.53 0.00 -6.74
CA THR A 86 7.97 0.90 -5.67
C THR A 86 9.30 0.42 -5.06
N ALA A 87 9.38 -0.87 -4.72
CA ALA A 87 10.57 -1.48 -4.13
C ALA A 87 11.77 -1.45 -5.07
N ILE A 88 11.58 -1.79 -6.35
CA ILE A 88 12.61 -1.66 -7.40
C ILE A 88 13.16 -0.24 -7.44
N ARG A 89 12.29 0.77 -7.34
CA ARG A 89 12.73 2.18 -7.37
C ARG A 89 13.51 2.57 -6.11
N ILE A 90 13.07 2.11 -4.93
CA ILE A 90 13.78 2.35 -3.67
C ILE A 90 15.20 1.78 -3.73
N ILE A 91 15.35 0.55 -4.23
CA ILE A 91 16.65 -0.13 -4.28
C ILE A 91 17.49 0.25 -5.51
N ARG A 92 16.94 1.04 -6.45
CA ARG A 92 17.56 1.35 -7.75
C ARG A 92 17.85 0.10 -8.58
N GLY A 93 16.93 -0.85 -8.54
CA GLY A 93 17.03 -2.12 -9.23
C GLY A 93 16.53 -2.02 -10.67
N TYR A 94 16.87 -3.04 -11.46
CA TYR A 94 16.36 -3.18 -12.82
C TYR A 94 14.94 -3.78 -12.84
N ARG A 95 14.22 -3.56 -13.95
CA ARG A 95 12.85 -4.06 -14.14
C ARG A 95 12.72 -5.59 -14.08
N THR A 96 13.81 -6.34 -14.18
CA THR A 96 13.86 -7.81 -14.14
C THR A 96 13.88 -8.37 -12.73
N VAL A 97 14.14 -7.55 -11.70
CA VAL A 97 14.22 -7.99 -10.31
C VAL A 97 12.86 -8.53 -9.84
N SER A 98 12.84 -9.74 -9.26
CA SER A 98 11.61 -10.37 -8.75
C SER A 98 10.98 -9.57 -7.60
N TYR A 99 9.71 -9.84 -7.25
CA TYR A 99 9.07 -9.18 -6.11
C TYR A 99 9.84 -9.37 -4.80
N ALA A 100 10.15 -10.63 -4.46
CA ALA A 100 10.86 -10.97 -3.22
C ALA A 100 12.27 -10.34 -3.18
N SER A 101 12.98 -10.38 -4.30
CA SER A 101 14.32 -9.77 -4.44
C SER A 101 14.28 -8.24 -4.39
N ALA A 102 13.16 -7.61 -4.75
CA ALA A 102 13.02 -6.16 -4.66
C ALA A 102 12.70 -5.70 -3.23
N THR A 103 11.80 -6.41 -2.53
CA THR A 103 11.32 -6.00 -1.21
C THR A 103 12.30 -6.26 -0.08
N ALA A 104 13.08 -7.35 -0.16
CA ALA A 104 14.06 -7.70 0.87
C ALA A 104 15.12 -6.60 1.10
N PRO A 105 15.87 -6.14 0.08
CA PRO A 105 16.83 -5.04 0.24
C PRO A 105 16.16 -3.68 0.46
N ALA A 106 14.90 -3.51 0.06
CA ALA A 106 14.13 -2.30 0.37
C ALA A 106 13.74 -2.21 1.87
N ALA A 107 13.92 -3.29 2.64
CA ALA A 107 13.40 -3.43 4.01
C ALA A 107 11.89 -3.12 4.11
N SER A 108 11.14 -3.35 3.02
CA SER A 108 9.69 -3.10 2.96
C SER A 108 8.94 -4.41 3.16
N SER A 109 8.23 -4.51 4.28
CA SER A 109 7.32 -5.63 4.57
C SER A 109 6.23 -5.73 3.48
N PRO A 110 5.82 -6.95 3.09
CA PRO A 110 4.70 -7.16 2.17
C PRO A 110 3.47 -6.34 2.58
N TRP A 111 2.89 -5.63 1.61
CA TRP A 111 1.82 -4.67 1.88
C TRP A 111 0.52 -5.35 2.33
N GLU A 112 0.27 -6.58 1.88
CA GLU A 112 -0.82 -7.41 2.38
C GLU A 112 -0.75 -7.61 3.91
N LEU A 113 0.44 -7.95 4.43
CA LEU A 113 0.66 -8.18 5.86
C LEU A 113 0.53 -6.87 6.64
N ARG A 114 0.98 -5.76 6.04
CA ARG A 114 0.83 -4.44 6.64
C ARG A 114 -0.63 -3.98 6.71
N ALA A 115 -1.45 -4.29 5.72
CA ALA A 115 -2.89 -3.99 5.73
C ALA A 115 -3.59 -4.74 6.88
N ILE A 116 -3.32 -6.04 7.03
CA ILE A 116 -3.82 -6.86 8.14
C ILE A 116 -3.34 -6.30 9.49
N ALA A 117 -2.06 -5.94 9.61
CA ALA A 117 -1.53 -5.35 10.82
C ALA A 117 -2.21 -4.01 11.18
N LEU A 118 -2.51 -3.18 10.17
CA LEU A 118 -3.24 -1.94 10.37
C LEU A 118 -4.67 -2.20 10.83
N LYS A 119 -5.38 -3.14 10.19
CA LYS A 119 -6.73 -3.55 10.63
C LYS A 119 -6.73 -4.01 12.09
N ARG A 120 -5.79 -4.88 12.48
CA ARG A 120 -5.65 -5.35 13.87
C ARG A 120 -5.39 -4.20 14.85
N ARG A 121 -4.62 -3.18 14.47
CA ARG A 121 -4.44 -1.98 15.28
C ARG A 121 -5.76 -1.25 15.45
N TYR A 122 -6.49 -0.97 14.36
CA TYR A 122 -7.79 -0.31 14.42
C TYR A 122 -8.83 -1.08 15.25
N ALA A 123 -8.86 -2.41 15.15
CA ALA A 123 -9.75 -3.24 15.98
C ALA A 123 -9.45 -3.08 17.47
N ARG A 124 -8.17 -3.05 17.88
CA ARG A 124 -7.80 -2.80 19.27
C ARG A 124 -8.19 -1.40 19.76
N TRP A 125 -8.00 -0.37 18.92
CA TRP A 125 -8.43 0.98 19.25
C TRP A 125 -9.94 1.10 19.41
N ARG A 126 -10.72 0.37 18.59
CA ARG A 126 -12.19 0.36 18.71
C ARG A 126 -12.68 -0.34 19.99
N VAL A 127 -11.93 -1.31 20.50
CA VAL A 127 -12.23 -1.99 21.77
C VAL A 127 -11.82 -1.12 22.97
N TRP A 128 -10.88 -0.19 22.79
CA TRP A 128 -10.53 0.81 23.79
C TRP A 128 -11.46 2.03 23.64
N ASP A 129 -12.68 1.94 24.17
CA ASP A 129 -13.56 3.09 24.35
C ASP A 129 -13.71 3.39 25.85
N PRO A 130 -13.03 4.41 26.40
CA PRO A 130 -13.17 4.81 27.81
C PRO A 130 -14.53 5.45 28.14
N GLY A 131 -15.43 5.58 27.17
CA GLY A 131 -16.77 6.18 27.34
C GLY A 131 -17.89 5.21 27.74
N GLU A 132 -17.68 3.89 27.67
CA GLU A 132 -18.71 2.90 28.07
C GLU A 132 -18.63 2.49 29.56
N ASP A 133 -17.54 2.80 30.27
CA ASP A 133 -17.35 2.48 31.69
C ASP A 133 -17.82 3.61 32.66
N LEU A 134 -18.55 4.61 32.15
CA LEU A 134 -19.03 5.79 32.91
C LEU A 134 -20.56 5.97 32.89
N ILE A 135 -21.34 4.90 32.71
CA ILE A 135 -22.81 4.90 32.90
C ILE A 135 -23.20 3.80 33.89
#